data_AF-A0A9X3S6Y1-F1
#
_entry.id   AF-A0A9X3S6Y1-F1
#
_cell.length_a   1.000
_cell.length_b   1.000
_cell.length_c   1.000
_cell.angle_alpha   90.00
_cell.angle_beta   90.00
_cell.angle_gamma   90.00
#
_symmetry.space_group_name_H-M   'P 1'
#
loop_
_entity.id
_entity.type
_entity.pdbx_description
1 polymer ?
#
loop_
_entity_poly.entity_id
_entity_poly.type
_entity_poly.pdbx_seq_one_letter_code
_entity_poly.pdbx_strand_id
1 'polypeptide(L)'
;MPLVDDFQEILDALPSDWTDLELDLRVDEDHYVDAATLLVTCNAQPYSNHDWHFHLIVAHHFGHAAAPEVVRGTLRLLDNRGIAGELILRESRAGRVEVTQMWGRPESVRQEFRRIRSQ
;
A
#
# COMPACT_ATOMS: atom_id res chain seq x y z
N MET A 1 13.86 3.93 -14.30
CA MET A 1 13.58 2.50 -14.47
C MET A 1 12.06 2.37 -14.59
N PRO A 2 11.50 1.40 -15.33
CA PRO A 2 10.05 1.25 -15.43
C PRO A 2 9.44 1.02 -14.05
N LEU A 3 8.27 1.62 -13.77
CA LEU A 3 7.60 1.50 -12.47
C LEU A 3 7.30 0.05 -12.09
N VAL A 4 7.03 -0.79 -13.10
CA VAL A 4 6.84 -2.24 -12.90
C VAL A 4 8.08 -2.92 -12.34
N ASP A 5 9.27 -2.52 -12.79
CA ASP A 5 10.53 -3.13 -12.38
C ASP A 5 10.90 -2.66 -10.96
N ASP A 6 10.76 -1.35 -10.69
CA ASP A 6 10.94 -0.78 -9.35
C ASP A 6 10.04 -1.47 -8.32
N PHE A 7 8.76 -1.67 -8.66
CA PHE A 7 7.81 -2.33 -7.78
C PHE A 7 8.15 -3.81 -7.57
N GLN A 8 8.61 -4.52 -8.60
CA GLN A 8 9.02 -5.92 -8.48
C GLN A 8 10.25 -6.05 -7.57
N GLU A 9 11.23 -5.15 -7.70
CA GLU A 9 12.41 -5.13 -6.83
C GLU A 9 12.02 -4.91 -5.36
N ILE A 10 11.07 -4.01 -5.09
CA ILE A 10 10.53 -3.81 -3.73
C ILE A 10 9.90 -5.11 -3.22
N LEU A 11 9.04 -5.76 -4.01
CA LEU A 11 8.38 -7.01 -3.60
C LEU A 11 9.37 -8.13 -3.33
N ASP A 12 10.40 -8.27 -4.16
CA ASP A 12 11.41 -9.32 -4.04
C ASP A 12 12.29 -9.14 -2.78
N ALA A 13 12.37 -7.92 -2.25
CA ALA A 13 13.08 -7.60 -1.02
C ALA A 13 12.25 -7.85 0.27
N LEU A 14 10.93 -8.05 0.15
CA LEU A 14 10.06 -8.27 1.31
C LEU A 14 10.18 -9.71 1.86
N PRO A 15 10.04 -9.90 3.17
CA PRO A 15 9.97 -11.24 3.76
C PRO A 15 8.72 -11.98 3.25
N SER A 16 8.78 -13.30 3.08
CA SER A 16 7.68 -14.08 2.48
C SER A 16 6.34 -13.98 3.21
N ASP A 17 6.33 -13.57 4.48
CA ASP A 17 5.14 -13.42 5.33
C ASP A 17 4.70 -11.95 5.52
N TRP A 18 5.13 -11.05 4.62
CA TRP A 18 4.61 -9.68 4.58
C TRP A 18 3.09 -9.67 4.37
N THR A 19 2.42 -8.66 4.95
CA THR A 19 0.95 -8.56 4.97
C THR A 19 0.46 -7.32 4.24
N ASP A 20 1.07 -6.17 4.55
CA ASP A 20 0.70 -4.87 4.06
C ASP A 20 1.95 -4.12 3.59
N LEU A 21 1.79 -3.37 2.51
CA LEU A 21 2.82 -2.56 1.90
C LEU A 21 2.20 -1.20 1.55
N GLU A 22 2.84 -0.13 2.00
CA GLU A 22 2.44 1.25 1.72
C GLU A 22 3.54 1.93 0.90
N LEU A 23 3.14 2.52 -0.23
CA LEU A 23 4.03 3.19 -1.17
C LEU A 23 3.50 4.60 -1.46
N ASP A 24 4.42 5.51 -1.75
CA ASP A 24 4.06 6.75 -2.43
C ASP A 24 4.55 6.71 -3.88
N LEU A 25 3.73 7.23 -4.78
CA LEU A 25 4.02 7.40 -6.19
C LEU A 25 4.01 8.89 -6.53
N ARG A 26 5.10 9.33 -7.15
CA ARG A 26 5.17 10.59 -7.87
C ARG A 26 5.11 10.28 -9.35
N VAL A 27 4.36 11.08 -10.09
CA VAL A 27 4.26 10.99 -11.56
C VAL A 27 4.63 12.34 -12.16
N ASP A 28 4.94 12.36 -13.44
CA ASP A 28 5.04 13.61 -14.20
C ASP A 28 3.75 14.43 -14.09
N GLU A 29 3.86 15.70 -13.66
CA GLU A 29 2.71 16.58 -13.37
C GLU A 29 1.89 16.87 -14.63
N ASP A 30 2.55 16.96 -15.80
CA ASP A 30 1.88 17.20 -17.08
C ASP A 30 0.89 16.08 -17.44
N HIS A 31 1.06 14.90 -16.84
CA HIS A 31 0.25 13.70 -17.06
C HIS A 31 -0.57 13.29 -15.83
N TYR A 32 -0.69 14.16 -14.81
CA TYR A 32 -1.34 13.81 -13.54
C TYR A 32 -2.76 13.26 -13.71
N VAL A 33 -3.58 13.88 -14.55
CA VAL A 33 -4.99 13.48 -14.75
C VAL A 33 -5.10 12.12 -15.45
N ASP A 34 -4.24 11.87 -16.44
CA ASP A 34 -4.18 10.59 -17.14
C ASP A 34 -3.70 9.48 -16.19
N ALA A 35 -2.67 9.78 -15.39
CA ALA A 35 -2.17 8.89 -14.35
C ALA A 35 -3.27 8.57 -13.33
N ALA A 36 -3.98 9.57 -12.81
CA ALA A 36 -5.06 9.39 -11.84
C ALA A 36 -6.17 8.48 -12.39
N THR A 37 -6.52 8.63 -13.67
CA THR A 37 -7.55 7.82 -14.33
C THR A 37 -7.15 6.35 -14.42
N LEU A 38 -5.86 6.06 -14.59
CA LEU A 38 -5.35 4.68 -14.59
C LEU A 38 -5.21 4.14 -13.17
N LEU A 39 -4.70 4.96 -12.24
CA LEU A 39 -4.43 4.61 -10.85
C LEU A 39 -5.68 4.29 -10.02
N VAL A 40 -6.87 4.73 -10.46
CA VAL A 40 -8.14 4.35 -9.85
C VAL A 40 -8.34 2.82 -9.80
N THR A 41 -7.73 2.09 -10.74
CA THR A 41 -7.83 0.62 -10.84
C THR A 41 -7.23 -0.11 -9.63
N CYS A 42 -6.24 0.49 -8.97
CA CYS A 42 -5.67 -0.02 -7.72
C CYS A 42 -6.07 0.83 -6.50
N ASN A 43 -7.09 1.68 -6.63
CA ASN A 43 -7.59 2.57 -5.57
C ASN A 43 -6.49 3.45 -4.94
N ALA A 44 -5.59 3.99 -5.77
CA ALA A 44 -4.57 4.93 -5.28
C ALA A 44 -5.24 6.20 -4.75
N GLN A 45 -4.77 6.68 -3.60
CA GLN A 45 -5.34 7.82 -2.91
C GLN A 45 -4.55 9.08 -3.28
N PRO A 46 -5.15 10.10 -3.90
CA PRO A 46 -4.44 11.31 -4.26
C PRO A 46 -4.09 12.14 -3.01
N TYR A 47 -2.88 12.69 -2.98
CA TYR A 47 -2.50 13.72 -2.03
C TYR A 47 -2.98 15.09 -2.51
N SER A 48 -3.38 15.95 -1.57
CA SER A 48 -3.87 17.30 -1.92
C SER A 48 -2.77 18.38 -1.94
N ASN A 49 -1.70 18.24 -1.16
CA ASN A 49 -0.57 19.19 -1.09
C ASN A 49 0.70 18.47 -0.58
N HIS A 50 1.35 17.67 -1.41
CA HIS A 50 2.58 16.98 -1.05
C HIS A 50 3.52 16.88 -2.26
N ASP A 51 4.81 16.68 -1.99
CA ASP A 51 5.83 16.36 -3.00
C ASP A 51 5.55 15.03 -3.73
N TRP A 52 4.62 14.23 -3.20
CA TRP A 52 4.15 12.96 -3.75
C TRP A 52 2.69 13.10 -4.17
N HIS A 53 2.30 12.37 -5.21
CA HIS A 53 1.00 12.54 -5.85
C HIS A 53 -0.04 11.54 -5.38
N PHE A 54 0.37 10.29 -5.17
CA PHE A 54 -0.55 9.21 -4.78
C PHE A 54 0.04 8.34 -3.69
N HIS A 55 -0.82 7.91 -2.77
CA HIS A 55 -0.56 6.87 -1.80
C HIS A 55 -1.18 5.55 -2.28
N LEU A 56 -0.40 4.48 -2.26
CA LEU A 56 -0.82 3.14 -2.67
C LEU A 56 -0.72 2.22 -1.45
N ILE A 57 -1.80 1.48 -1.23
CA ILE A 57 -1.86 0.44 -0.20
C ILE A 57 -2.00 -0.90 -0.91
N VAL A 58 -1.13 -1.85 -0.57
CA VAL A 58 -1.08 -3.17 -1.17
C VAL A 58 -1.23 -4.22 -0.07
N ALA A 59 -2.11 -5.18 -0.29
CA ALA A 59 -2.29 -6.33 0.60
C ALA A 59 -1.73 -7.57 -0.08
N HIS A 60 -1.05 -8.44 0.67
CA HIS A 60 -0.48 -9.68 0.15
C HIS A 60 -1.57 -10.76 -0.08
N HIS A 61 -1.63 -11.78 0.77
CA HIS A 61 -2.63 -12.86 0.67
C HIS A 61 -3.97 -12.53 1.34
N PHE A 62 -3.99 -11.56 2.25
CA PHE A 62 -5.17 -11.15 3.01
C PHE A 62 -5.10 -9.66 3.33
N GLY A 63 -6.25 -9.00 3.45
CA GLY A 63 -6.35 -7.55 3.67
C GLY A 63 -7.50 -6.93 2.89
N HIS A 64 -7.65 -5.61 2.96
CA HIS A 64 -8.71 -4.85 2.27
C HIS A 64 -8.16 -3.93 1.17
N ALA A 65 -6.87 -4.07 0.82
CA ALA A 65 -6.18 -3.25 -0.17
C ALA A 65 -6.02 -3.98 -1.50
N ALA A 66 -5.43 -3.32 -2.51
CA ALA A 66 -5.22 -3.92 -3.81
C ALA A 66 -4.19 -5.05 -3.74
N ALA A 67 -4.41 -6.12 -4.52
CA ALA A 67 -3.44 -7.21 -4.62
C ALA A 67 -2.18 -6.74 -5.39
N PRO A 68 -1.00 -7.36 -5.15
CA PRO A 68 0.26 -6.93 -5.79
C PRO A 68 0.18 -7.01 -7.32
N GLU A 69 -0.53 -7.99 -7.86
CA GLU A 69 -0.70 -8.19 -9.30
C GLU A 69 -1.56 -7.08 -9.92
N VAL A 70 -2.54 -6.56 -9.18
CA VAL A 70 -3.38 -5.44 -9.61
C VAL A 70 -2.52 -4.18 -9.67
N VAL A 71 -1.79 -3.88 -8.60
CA VAL A 71 -0.91 -2.70 -8.53
C VAL A 71 0.15 -2.77 -9.64
N ARG A 72 0.83 -3.91 -9.80
CA ARG A 72 1.79 -4.13 -10.88
C ARG A 72 1.16 -4.00 -12.27
N GLY A 73 -0.08 -4.43 -12.43
CA GLY A 73 -0.86 -4.25 -13.65
C GLY A 73 -1.13 -2.78 -13.96
N THR A 74 -1.53 -2.01 -12.95
CA THR A 74 -1.77 -0.58 -13.06
C THR A 74 -0.50 0.20 -13.38
N LEU A 75 0.62 -0.09 -12.70
CA LEU A 75 1.92 0.54 -12.99
C LEU A 75 2.37 0.27 -14.43
N ARG A 76 2.12 -0.95 -14.95
CA ARG A 76 2.38 -1.27 -16.36
C ARG A 76 1.54 -0.45 -17.33
N LEU A 77 0.33 -0.03 -16.97
CA LEU A 77 -0.46 0.87 -17.80
C LEU A 77 0.19 2.25 -17.89
N LEU A 78 0.78 2.74 -16.80
CA LEU A 78 1.54 3.99 -16.80
C LEU A 78 2.79 3.88 -17.68
N ASP A 79 3.60 2.82 -17.49
CA ASP A 79 4.80 2.55 -18.30
C ASP A 79 4.47 2.46 -19.80
N ASN A 80 3.42 1.72 -20.16
CA ASN A 80 2.97 1.58 -21.55
C ASN A 80 2.49 2.90 -22.17
N ARG A 81 2.02 3.84 -21.36
CA ARG A 81 1.63 5.19 -21.79
C ARG A 81 2.80 6.17 -21.79
N GLY A 82 3.98 5.74 -21.35
CA GLY A 82 5.16 6.60 -21.24
C GLY A 82 5.05 7.63 -20.11
N ILE A 83 4.14 7.42 -19.14
CA ILE A 83 4.00 8.29 -17.98
C ILE A 83 5.12 7.94 -17.00
N ALA A 84 6.13 8.79 -16.93
CA ALA A 84 7.23 8.62 -16.00
C ALA A 84 6.78 8.84 -14.55
N GLY A 85 7.44 8.16 -13.63
CA GLY A 85 7.20 8.32 -12.20
C GLY A 85 8.34 7.78 -11.35
N GLU A 86 8.16 7.92 -10.04
CA GLU A 86 9.06 7.43 -8.99
C GLU A 86 8.22 6.78 -7.89
N LEU A 87 8.66 5.62 -7.40
CA LEU A 87 8.06 4.92 -6.28
C LEU A 87 8.96 4.98 -5.06
N ILE A 88 8.37 5.15 -3.88
CA ILE A 88 9.08 5.03 -2.62
C ILE A 88 8.31 4.15 -1.63
N LEU A 89 9.05 3.23 -1.01
CA LEU A 89 8.54 2.43 0.11
C LEU A 89 8.37 3.31 1.35
N ARG A 90 7.16 3.33 1.92
CA ARG A 90 6.87 4.03 3.18
C ARG A 90 6.83 3.10 4.36
N GLU A 91 6.09 2.01 4.23
CA GLU A 91 5.94 1.02 5.28
C GLU A 91 5.77 -0.38 4.68
N SER A 92 6.32 -1.38 5.36
CA SER A 92 5.98 -2.78 5.14
C SER A 92 5.70 -3.44 6.48
N ARG A 93 4.62 -4.19 6.57
CA ARG A 93 4.27 -4.99 7.76
C ARG A 93 4.44 -6.46 7.42
N ALA A 94 4.92 -7.23 8.39
CA ALA A 94 5.12 -8.66 8.28
C ALA A 94 4.73 -9.38 9.56
N GLY A 95 4.44 -10.67 9.41
CA GLY A 95 4.00 -11.53 10.50
C GLY A 95 2.51 -11.43 10.78
N ARG A 96 2.05 -12.31 11.67
CA ARG A 96 0.64 -12.34 12.09
C ARG A 96 0.47 -11.53 13.37
N VAL A 97 -0.36 -10.49 13.31
CA VAL A 97 -0.86 -9.82 14.52
C VAL A 97 -1.76 -10.79 15.27
N GLU A 98 -1.57 -10.88 16.59
CA GLU A 98 -2.44 -11.70 17.42
C GLU A 98 -3.90 -11.23 17.31
N VAL A 99 -4.78 -12.12 16.84
CA VAL A 99 -6.22 -11.85 16.80
C VAL A 99 -6.81 -12.16 18.18
N THR A 100 -7.05 -11.12 18.98
CA THR A 100 -7.80 -11.27 20.23
C THR A 100 -9.31 -11.10 19.98
N GLN A 101 -10.08 -12.18 20.16
CA GLN A 101 -11.54 -12.15 20.01
C GLN A 101 -12.21 -11.36 21.15
N MET A 102 -12.38 -10.05 20.93
CA MET A 102 -13.01 -9.12 21.88
C MET A 102 -14.49 -8.85 21.58
N TRP A 103 -15.07 -9.54 20.61
CA TRP A 103 -16.50 -9.46 20.31
C TRP A 103 -17.32 -9.96 21.51
N GLY A 104 -18.35 -9.19 21.88
CA GLY A 104 -19.20 -9.49 23.05
C GLY A 104 -18.53 -9.29 24.42
N ARG A 105 -17.25 -8.89 24.48
CA ARG A 105 -16.58 -8.58 25.76
C ARG A 105 -16.96 -7.18 26.26
N PRO A 106 -17.20 -7.00 27.58
CA PRO A 106 -17.46 -5.69 28.14
C PRO A 106 -16.20 -4.80 28.09
N GLU A 107 -16.41 -3.48 28.11
CA GLU A 107 -15.32 -2.51 27.95
C GLU A 107 -14.26 -2.59 29.06
N SER A 108 -14.65 -2.99 30.27
CA SER A 108 -13.71 -3.23 31.38
C SER A 108 -12.64 -4.28 31.04
N VAL A 109 -13.01 -5.35 30.32
CA VAL A 109 -12.07 -6.38 29.85
C VAL A 109 -11.12 -5.81 28.81
N ARG A 110 -11.60 -4.96 27.90
CA ARG A 110 -10.76 -4.34 26.86
C ARG A 110 -9.78 -3.33 27.45
N GLN A 111 -10.17 -2.61 28.49
CA GLN A 111 -9.30 -1.66 29.21
C GLN A 111 -8.23 -2.39 30.00
N GLU A 112 -8.62 -3.45 30.73
CA GLU A 112 -7.67 -4.28 31.49
C GLU A 112 -6.64 -4.93 30.57
N PHE A 113 -7.09 -5.48 29.45
CA PHE A 113 -6.21 -6.07 28.45
C PHE A 113 -5.19 -5.08 27.89
N ARG A 114 -5.63 -3.85 27.58
CA ARG A 114 -4.71 -2.77 27.16
C ARG A 114 -3.69 -2.44 28.25
N ARG A 115 -4.12 -2.33 29.50
CA ARG A 115 -3.25 -2.02 30.65
C ARG A 115 -2.17 -3.09 30.89
N ILE A 116 -2.52 -4.37 30.78
CA ILE A 116 -1.56 -5.47 30.96
C ILE A 116 -0.51 -5.47 29.85
N ARG A 117 -0.91 -5.18 28.60
CA ARG A 117 0.00 -5.21 27.44
C ARG A 117 0.86 -3.98 27.26
N SER A 118 0.56 -2.89 27.96
CA SER A 118 1.38 -1.67 27.96
C SER A 118 2.52 -1.68 29.00
N GLN A 119 2.72 -2.80 29.70
CA GLN A 119 3.85 -3.05 30.62
C GLN A 119 4.93 -3.86 29.91
#